data_AF-K9UB01-F1
#
_entry.id   AF-K9UB01-F1
#
_cell.length_a   1.000
_cell.length_b   1.000
_cell.length_c   1.000
_cell.angle_alpha   90.00
_cell.angle_beta   90.00
_cell.angle_gamma   90.00
#
_symmetry.space_group_name_H-M   'P 1'
#
loop_
_entity.id
_entity.type
_entity.pdbx_description
1 polymer ?
#
loop_
_entity_poly.entity_id
_entity_poly.type
_entity_poly.pdbx_seq_one_letter_code
_entity_poly.pdbx_strand_id
1 'polypeptide(L)'
;MAQVDIDTTIAALQQGLTSIPAEQAIAVIESWQQQLQGNDLADDLGELKTALTSGKTSKGMSLAEILADIGADTTEASEGADPSAAAKVKQLGELLSQAAKSLT
;
A
#
# COMPACT_ATOMS: atom_id res chain seq x y z
N MET A 1 16.92 -9.97 5.49
CA MET A 1 16.18 -9.10 4.56
C MET A 1 15.94 -7.78 5.27
N ALA A 2 16.08 -6.64 4.58
CA ALA A 2 15.88 -5.34 5.21
C ALA A 2 14.38 -5.14 5.48
N GLN A 3 14.04 -4.77 6.72
CA GLN A 3 12.68 -4.42 7.08
C GLN A 3 12.31 -3.11 6.36
N VAL A 4 11.18 -3.08 5.65
CA VAL A 4 10.71 -1.84 5.03
C VAL A 4 10.14 -0.93 6.11
N ASP A 5 10.51 0.35 6.03
CA ASP A 5 10.11 1.37 6.98
C ASP A 5 8.96 2.23 6.41
N ILE A 6 8.05 2.65 7.29
CA ILE A 6 6.86 3.42 6.91
C ILE A 6 7.21 4.81 6.40
N ASP A 7 8.22 5.48 6.97
CA ASP A 7 8.65 6.80 6.51
C ASP A 7 9.25 6.72 5.10
N THR A 8 9.99 5.65 4.82
CA THR A 8 10.54 5.40 3.47
C THR A 8 9.43 5.20 2.44
N THR A 9 8.39 4.45 2.80
CA THR A 9 7.23 4.19 1.93
C THR A 9 6.44 5.47 1.67
N ILE A 10 6.19 6.26 2.72
CA ILE A 10 5.55 7.58 2.65
C ILE A 10 6.34 8.51 1.72
N ALA A 11 7.65 8.63 1.92
CA ALA A 11 8.50 9.50 1.12
C ALA A 11 8.48 9.13 -0.37
N ALA A 12 8.46 7.83 -0.68
CA ALA A 12 8.34 7.36 -2.07
C ALA A 12 6.98 7.74 -2.68
N LEU A 13 5.87 7.51 -1.96
CA LEU A 13 4.52 7.84 -2.46
C LEU A 13 4.31 9.35 -2.64
N GLN A 14 4.95 10.18 -1.81
CA GLN A 14 4.92 11.64 -1.96
C GLN A 14 5.60 12.13 -3.26
N GLN A 15 6.51 11.35 -3.84
CA GLN A 15 7.10 11.65 -5.16
C GLN A 15 6.16 11.29 -6.32
N GLY A 16 4.99 10.72 -6.02
CA GLY A 16 4.00 10.25 -6.97
C GLY A 16 4.17 8.78 -7.30
N LEU A 17 3.04 8.07 -7.44
CA LEU A 17 3.01 6.62 -7.67
C LEU A 17 3.76 6.22 -8.94
N THR A 18 3.64 7.00 -10.02
CA THR A 18 4.28 6.71 -11.31
C THR A 18 5.79 6.96 -11.32
N SER A 19 6.32 7.61 -10.29
CA SER A 19 7.76 7.82 -10.10
C SER A 19 8.46 6.58 -9.50
N ILE A 20 7.69 5.60 -8.99
CA ILE A 20 8.22 4.40 -8.36
C ILE A 20 8.33 3.27 -9.40
N PRO A 21 9.52 2.72 -9.66
CA PRO A 21 9.67 1.56 -10.53
C PRO A 21 8.84 0.37 -10.02
N ALA A 22 8.19 -0.36 -10.93
CA ALA A 22 7.31 -1.48 -10.57
C ALA A 22 8.04 -2.56 -9.73
N GLU A 23 9.29 -2.88 -10.06
CA GLU A 23 10.11 -3.84 -9.30
C GLU A 23 10.37 -3.37 -7.86
N GLN A 24 10.59 -2.07 -7.66
CA GLN A 24 10.76 -1.49 -6.34
C GLN A 24 9.45 -1.50 -5.54
N ALA A 25 8.33 -1.17 -6.19
CA ALA A 25 7.00 -1.24 -5.57
C ALA A 25 6.69 -2.67 -5.12
N ILE A 26 6.97 -3.68 -5.96
CA ILE A 26 6.77 -5.10 -5.62
C ILE A 26 7.62 -5.50 -4.41
N ALA A 27 8.89 -5.12 -4.35
CA ALA A 27 9.76 -5.45 -3.22
C ALA A 27 9.29 -4.81 -1.90
N VAL A 28 8.79 -3.57 -1.96
CA VAL A 28 8.19 -2.87 -0.81
C VAL A 28 6.92 -3.60 -0.35
N ILE A 29 6.05 -3.98 -1.28
CA ILE A 29 4.82 -4.73 -1.00
C ILE A 29 5.15 -6.07 -0.32
N GLU A 30 6.07 -6.86 -0.87
CA GLU A 30 6.48 -8.15 -0.29
C GLU A 30 7.01 -7.98 1.14
N SER A 31 7.78 -6.92 1.38
CA SER A 31 8.32 -6.61 2.71
C SER A 31 7.23 -6.22 3.71
N TRP A 32 6.17 -5.53 3.27
CA TRP A 32 4.99 -5.25 4.11
C TRP A 32 4.14 -6.50 4.35
N GLN A 33 3.91 -7.33 3.33
CA GLN A 33 3.18 -8.60 3.49
C GLN A 33 3.82 -9.51 4.54
N GLN A 34 5.16 -9.58 4.57
CA GLN A 34 5.87 -10.35 5.60
C GLN A 34 5.69 -9.76 7.00
N GLN A 35 5.71 -8.44 7.13
CA GLN A 35 5.52 -7.77 8.43
C GLN A 35 4.09 -7.84 8.95
N LEU A 36 3.12 -7.87 8.04
CA LEU A 36 1.68 -7.90 8.32
C LEU A 36 1.10 -9.31 8.25
N GLN A 37 1.93 -10.35 8.31
CA GLN A 37 1.46 -11.73 8.16
C GLN A 37 0.32 -12.04 9.15
N GLY A 38 -0.81 -12.52 8.61
CA GLY A 38 -2.02 -12.81 9.39
C GLY A 38 -2.97 -11.62 9.58
N ASN A 39 -2.68 -10.47 8.96
CA ASN A 39 -3.59 -9.33 8.84
C ASN A 39 -4.20 -9.28 7.43
N ASP A 40 -5.46 -8.89 7.33
CA ASP A 40 -6.19 -8.80 6.05
C ASP A 40 -5.49 -7.86 5.04
N LEU A 41 -4.81 -6.80 5.52
CA LEU A 41 -4.03 -5.89 4.70
C LEU A 41 -2.89 -6.61 3.95
N ALA A 42 -2.36 -7.71 4.48
CA ALA A 42 -1.35 -8.50 3.78
C ALA A 42 -1.92 -9.23 2.56
N ASP A 43 -3.21 -9.60 2.59
CA ASP A 43 -3.90 -10.22 1.46
C ASP A 43 -4.17 -9.19 0.36
N ASP A 44 -4.62 -7.98 0.71
CA ASP A 44 -4.87 -6.93 -0.27
C ASP A 44 -3.57 -6.41 -0.91
N LEU A 45 -2.49 -6.35 -0.14
CA LEU A 45 -1.14 -6.15 -0.68
C LEU A 45 -0.75 -7.25 -1.69
N GLY A 46 -1.21 -8.49 -1.50
CA GLY A 46 -1.02 -9.58 -2.45
C GLY A 46 -1.77 -9.37 -3.76
N GLU A 47 -3.01 -8.86 -3.68
CA GLU A 47 -3.79 -8.44 -4.85
C GLU A 47 -3.10 -7.31 -5.60
N LEU A 48 -2.59 -6.30 -4.89
CA LEU A 48 -1.86 -5.18 -5.48
C LEU A 48 -0.61 -5.66 -6.23
N LYS A 49 0.18 -6.55 -5.63
CA LYS A 49 1.34 -7.17 -6.30
C LYS A 49 0.93 -7.92 -7.57
N THR A 50 -0.16 -8.68 -7.51
CA THR A 50 -0.69 -9.42 -8.66
C THR A 50 -1.10 -8.47 -9.79
N ALA A 51 -1.76 -7.36 -9.43
CA ALA A 51 -2.14 -6.29 -10.35
C ALA A 51 -0.91 -5.69 -11.06
N LEU A 52 0.13 -5.36 -10.30
CA LEU A 52 1.37 -4.76 -10.82
C LEU A 52 2.17 -5.71 -11.73
N THR A 53 2.17 -7.00 -11.44
CA THR A 53 2.96 -8.00 -12.19
C THR A 53 2.24 -8.51 -13.44
N SER A 54 0.93 -8.75 -13.34
CA SER A 54 0.18 -9.41 -14.41
C SER A 54 -0.69 -8.46 -15.23
N GLY A 55 -0.84 -7.20 -14.78
CA GLY A 55 -1.80 -6.25 -15.34
C GLY A 55 -3.26 -6.67 -15.14
N LYS A 56 -3.50 -7.68 -14.30
CA LYS A 56 -4.80 -8.27 -13.99
C LYS A 56 -4.94 -8.43 -12.49
N THR A 57 -6.16 -8.40 -12.01
CA THR A 57 -6.47 -8.63 -10.60
C THR A 57 -7.24 -9.93 -10.47
N SER A 58 -7.08 -10.64 -9.35
CA SER A 58 -7.78 -11.91 -9.17
C SER A 58 -9.30 -11.70 -9.02
N LYS A 59 -9.68 -10.53 -8.51
CA LYS A 59 -11.06 -10.10 -8.20
C LYS A 59 -11.73 -9.27 -9.31
N GLY A 60 -11.05 -9.00 -10.43
CA GLY A 60 -11.58 -8.17 -11.52
C GLY A 60 -11.63 -6.66 -11.23
N MET A 61 -11.09 -6.23 -10.08
CA MET A 61 -10.87 -4.82 -9.75
C MET A 61 -9.80 -4.18 -10.63
N SER A 62 -9.83 -2.87 -10.78
CA SER A 62 -8.73 -2.08 -11.32
C SER A 62 -7.63 -1.85 -10.28
N LEU A 63 -6.44 -1.46 -10.75
CA LEU A 63 -5.34 -1.04 -9.86
C LEU A 63 -5.76 0.14 -8.96
N ALA A 64 -6.55 1.07 -9.50
CA ALA A 64 -7.07 2.21 -8.76
C ALA A 64 -8.01 1.77 -7.62
N GLU A 65 -8.91 0.82 -7.87
CA GLU A 65 -9.82 0.28 -6.85
C GLU A 65 -9.05 -0.43 -5.73
N ILE A 66 -8.07 -1.28 -6.06
CA ILE A 66 -7.24 -1.95 -5.05
C ILE A 66 -6.48 -0.94 -4.19
N LEU A 67 -5.89 0.09 -4.80
CA LEU A 67 -5.19 1.13 -4.05
C LEU A 67 -6.12 1.95 -3.16
N ALA A 68 -7.35 2.18 -3.60
CA ALA A 68 -8.35 2.89 -2.80
C ALA A 68 -8.76 2.06 -1.57
N ASP A 69 -8.97 0.76 -1.75
CA ASP A 69 -9.34 -0.20 -0.71
C ASP A 69 -8.25 -0.29 0.37
N ILE A 70 -7.01 -0.60 -0.06
CA ILE A 70 -5.83 -0.64 0.83
C ILE A 70 -5.65 0.70 1.56
N GLY A 71 -5.85 1.82 0.87
CA GLY A 71 -5.74 3.15 1.48
C GLY A 71 -6.79 3.40 2.57
N ALA A 72 -8.02 2.92 2.37
CA ALA A 72 -9.08 3.00 3.36
C ALA A 72 -8.76 2.12 4.58
N ASP A 73 -8.41 0.85 4.37
CA ASP A 73 -8.10 -0.09 5.44
C ASP A 73 -6.86 0.32 6.23
N THR A 74 -5.84 0.84 5.55
CA THR A 74 -4.66 1.39 6.21
C THR A 74 -5.04 2.61 7.06
N THR A 75 -5.96 3.46 6.59
CA THR A 75 -6.44 4.60 7.38
C THR A 75 -7.21 4.13 8.61
N GLU A 76 -8.08 3.13 8.47
CA GLU A 76 -8.83 2.54 9.59
C GLU A 76 -7.90 1.89 10.61
N ALA A 77 -6.86 1.19 10.17
CA ALA A 77 -5.85 0.59 11.04
C ALA A 77 -5.13 1.62 11.92
N SER A 78 -5.14 2.91 11.56
CA SER A 78 -4.56 3.97 12.40
C SER A 78 -5.32 4.18 13.72
N GLU A 79 -6.62 3.83 13.78
CA GLU A 79 -7.46 4.03 14.96
C GLU A 79 -7.08 3.12 16.14
N GLY A 80 -6.50 1.95 15.84
CA GLY A 80 -6.03 0.98 16.84
C GLY A 80 -4.55 1.08 17.18
N ALA A 81 -3.80 1.98 16.53
CA ALA A 81 -2.35 2.10 16.69
C ALA A 81 -1.95 3.08 17.81
N ASP A 82 -0.74 2.91 18.35
CA ASP A 82 -0.15 3.90 19.25
C ASP A 82 -0.10 5.29 18.58
N PRO A 83 -0.28 6.40 19.32
CA PRO A 83 -0.45 7.73 18.73
C PRO A 83 0.64 8.17 17.74
N SER A 84 1.89 7.76 18.00
CA SER A 84 3.04 8.05 17.12
C SER A 84 3.01 7.25 15.81
N ALA A 85 2.48 6.03 15.84
CA ALA A 85 2.30 5.18 14.66
C ALA A 85 1.02 5.55 13.92
N ALA A 86 -0.08 5.82 14.63
CA ALA A 86 -1.38 6.20 14.07
C ALA A 86 -1.27 7.35 13.07
N ALA A 87 -0.52 8.41 13.39
CA ALA A 87 -0.33 9.54 12.48
C ALA A 87 0.31 9.12 11.14
N LYS A 88 1.33 8.26 11.19
CA LYS A 88 2.04 7.78 9.99
C LYS A 88 1.21 6.77 9.19
N VAL A 89 0.52 5.87 9.88
CA VAL A 89 -0.38 4.89 9.28
C VAL A 89 -1.52 5.61 8.56
N LYS A 90 -2.13 6.61 9.19
CA LYS A 90 -3.14 7.47 8.56
C LYS A 90 -2.59 8.19 7.32
N GLN A 91 -1.40 8.81 7.44
CA GLN A 91 -0.77 9.49 6.31
C GLN A 91 -0.49 8.54 5.13
N LEU A 92 -0.06 7.31 5.42
CA LEU A 92 0.14 6.29 4.40
C LEU A 92 -1.17 5.93 3.70
N GLY A 93 -2.24 5.69 4.45
CA GLY A 93 -3.56 5.40 3.90
C GLY A 93 -4.08 6.53 3.00
N GLU A 94 -3.95 7.77 3.45
CA GLU A 94 -4.32 8.95 2.66
C GLU A 94 -3.51 9.06 1.35
N LEU A 95 -2.21 8.76 1.38
CA LEU A 95 -1.36 8.77 0.17
C LEU A 95 -1.76 7.68 -0.81
N LEU A 96 -2.11 6.49 -0.33
CA LEU A 96 -2.59 5.38 -1.18
C LEU A 96 -3.93 5.71 -1.84
N SER A 97 -4.88 6.27 -1.08
CA SER A 97 -6.16 6.73 -1.64
C SER A 97 -5.99 7.90 -2.63
N GLN A 98 -5.01 8.77 -2.42
CA GLN A 98 -4.66 9.82 -3.39
C GLN A 98 -4.04 9.23 -4.66
N ALA A 99 -3.14 8.27 -4.52
CA ALA A 99 -2.54 7.55 -5.64
C ALA A 99 -3.61 6.85 -6.49
N ALA A 100 -4.60 6.20 -5.86
CA ALA A 100 -5.75 5.62 -6.55
C ALA A 100 -6.48 6.63 -7.44
N LYS A 101 -6.80 7.82 -6.89
CA LYS A 101 -7.48 8.90 -7.63
C LYS A 101 -6.66 9.47 -8.78
N SER A 102 -5.34 9.32 -8.76
CA SER A 102 -4.48 9.77 -9.86
C SER A 102 -4.48 8.83 -11.07
N LEU A 103 -5.01 7.61 -10.90
CA LEU A 103 -5.08 6.58 -11.93
C LEU A 103 -6.45 6.50 -12.63
N THR A 104 -7.44 7.24 -12.15
CA THR A 104 -8.81 7.33 -12.72
C THR A 104 -8.94 8.50 -13.67
#